data_AF-W7VTR0-F1
#
_entry.id   AF-W7VTR0-F1
#
_cell.length_a   1.000
_cell.length_b   1.000
_cell.length_c   1.000
_cell.angle_alpha   90.00
_cell.angle_beta   90.00
_cell.angle_gamma   90.00
#
_symmetry.space_group_name_H-M   'P 1'
#
loop_
_entity.id
_entity.type
_entity.pdbx_description
1 polymer ?
#
loop_
_entity_poly.entity_id
_entity_poly.type
_entity_poly.pdbx_seq_one_letter_code
_entity_poly.pdbx_strand_id
1 'polypeptide(L)'
;MLAKEGARVAITSRTLERAQAAARAIAERFKIEVDAIEADDNAARARAIEGANLVFATGAAGVALLDEAAWKDHPQLELLSDANATPTLGIEGIDMMDKGAQRHGKTVFGAIGFGALKIALHRACIARMFEQQDLVLDGEEIYAIAKTMVG
;
A
#
# COMPACT_ATOMS: atom_id res chain seq x y z
N MET A 1 -8.05 3.72 0.55
CA MET A 1 -9.02 3.13 1.49
C MET A 1 -8.55 3.12 2.94
N LEU A 2 -7.25 3.02 3.25
CA LEU A 2 -6.72 3.09 4.63
C LEU A 2 -7.34 4.23 5.47
N ALA A 3 -7.38 5.46 4.93
CA ALA A 3 -7.97 6.59 5.66
C ALA A 3 -9.50 6.47 5.87
N LYS A 4 -10.24 5.78 4.98
CA LYS A 4 -11.66 5.45 5.20
C LYS A 4 -11.87 4.43 6.31
N GLU A 5 -10.88 3.58 6.56
CA GLU A 5 -10.87 2.63 7.68
C GLU A 5 -10.35 3.28 8.99
N GLY A 6 -10.18 4.61 9.02
CA GLY A 6 -9.82 5.35 10.23
C GLY A 6 -8.32 5.50 10.48
N ALA A 7 -7.46 5.06 9.56
CA ALA A 7 -6.02 5.28 9.70
C ALA A 7 -5.64 6.75 9.39
N ARG A 8 -4.70 7.30 10.16
CA ARG A 8 -3.97 8.51 9.74
C ARG A 8 -2.97 8.11 8.65
N VAL A 9 -3.08 8.72 7.48
CA VAL A 9 -2.28 8.35 6.30
C VAL A 9 -1.38 9.50 5.90
N ALA A 10 -0.12 9.18 5.63
CA ALA A 10 0.82 10.06 4.94
C ALA A 10 1.23 9.42 3.60
N ILE A 11 1.41 10.24 2.56
CA ILE A 11 1.94 9.84 1.27
C ILE A 11 3.28 10.51 1.06
N THR A 12 4.27 9.69 0.68
CA THR A 12 5.63 10.16 0.40
C THR A 12 5.86 10.35 -1.09
N SER A 13 6.69 11.33 -1.45
CA SER A 13 7.24 11.45 -2.80
C SER A 13 8.62 12.11 -2.74
N ARG A 14 9.39 12.00 -3.83
CA ARG A 14 10.72 12.60 -3.91
C ARG A 14 10.72 14.14 -3.90
N THR A 15 9.57 14.76 -4.14
CA THR A 15 9.38 16.20 -4.00
C THR A 15 8.06 16.46 -3.28
N LEU A 16 8.02 17.49 -2.44
CA LEU A 16 6.83 17.87 -1.69
C LEU A 16 5.67 18.18 -2.64
N GLU A 17 5.94 18.87 -3.76
CA GLU A 17 4.92 19.21 -4.75
C GLU A 17 4.17 17.97 -5.25
N ARG A 18 4.89 16.88 -5.55
CA ARG A 18 4.28 15.63 -6.02
C ARG A 18 3.49 14.92 -4.91
N ALA A 19 4.00 14.92 -3.68
CA ALA A 19 3.28 14.36 -2.54
C ALA A 19 1.97 15.14 -2.28
N GLN A 20 2.02 16.47 -2.33
CA GLN A 20 0.86 17.33 -2.17
C GLN A 20 -0.13 17.19 -3.33
N ALA A 21 0.33 17.04 -4.57
CA ALA A 21 -0.54 16.79 -5.71
C ALA A 21 -1.33 15.47 -5.52
N ALA A 22 -0.66 14.41 -5.06
CA ALA A 22 -1.33 13.14 -4.75
C ALA A 22 -2.33 13.28 -3.59
N ALA A 23 -1.95 13.98 -2.51
CA ALA A 23 -2.83 14.24 -1.38
C ALA A 23 -4.07 15.05 -1.78
N ARG A 24 -3.91 16.10 -2.61
CA ARG A 24 -5.03 16.89 -3.17
C ARG A 24 -5.96 16.04 -4.01
N ALA A 25 -5.43 15.21 -4.89
CA ALA A 25 -6.25 14.33 -5.73
C ALA A 25 -7.09 13.36 -4.89
N ILE A 26 -6.53 12.84 -3.79
CA ILE A 26 -7.25 11.99 -2.83
C ILE A 26 -8.33 12.79 -2.09
N ALA A 27 -8.01 13.99 -1.62
CA ALA A 27 -8.98 14.86 -0.96
C ALA A 27 -10.15 15.24 -1.88
N GLU A 28 -9.87 15.57 -3.14
CA GLU A 28 -10.89 15.91 -4.13
C GLU A 28 -11.81 14.73 -4.44
N ARG A 29 -11.24 13.54 -4.67
CA ARG A 29 -11.97 12.32 -5.08
C ARG A 29 -12.70 11.64 -3.93
N PHE A 30 -12.09 11.58 -2.75
CA PHE A 30 -12.60 10.79 -1.62
C PHE A 30 -13.10 11.62 -0.44
N LYS A 31 -12.92 12.95 -0.49
CA LYS A 31 -13.26 13.89 0.60
C LYS A 31 -12.55 13.56 1.91
N ILE A 32 -11.28 13.17 1.81
CA ILE A 32 -10.43 12.75 2.93
C ILE A 32 -9.08 13.42 2.84
N GLU A 33 -8.61 13.94 3.97
CA GLU A 33 -7.29 14.51 4.09
C GLU A 33 -6.24 13.43 4.38
N VAL A 34 -5.09 13.55 3.71
CA VAL A 34 -3.90 12.73 3.97
C VAL A 34 -2.69 13.66 4.02
N ASP A 35 -1.73 13.33 4.88
CA ASP A 35 -0.51 14.10 5.03
C ASP A 35 0.40 13.88 3.81
N ALA A 36 1.14 14.91 3.41
CA ALA A 36 2.12 14.85 2.32
C ALA A 36 3.52 15.04 2.89
N ILE A 37 4.42 14.09 2.61
CA ILE A 37 5.80 14.10 3.10
C ILE A 37 6.77 14.05 1.92
N GLU A 38 7.75 14.96 1.91
CA GLU A 38 8.88 14.83 1.00
C GLU A 38 9.89 13.82 1.55
N ALA A 39 10.23 12.83 0.74
CA ALA A 39 11.21 11.80 1.04
C ALA A 39 11.94 11.39 -0.25
N ASP A 40 13.00 12.12 -0.57
CA ASP A 40 13.81 11.99 -1.78
C ASP A 40 14.74 10.77 -1.74
N ASP A 41 15.32 10.47 -0.59
CA ASP A 41 16.26 9.38 -0.39
C ASP A 41 15.78 8.33 0.65
N ASN A 42 16.60 7.30 0.87
CA ASN A 42 16.28 6.23 1.80
C ASN A 42 16.21 6.74 3.25
N ALA A 43 17.13 7.61 3.65
CA ALA A 43 17.17 8.17 5.00
C ALA A 43 15.93 9.03 5.31
N ALA A 44 15.44 9.79 4.34
CA ALA A 44 14.20 10.54 4.44
C ALA A 44 12.99 9.62 4.53
N ARG A 45 12.98 8.50 3.79
CA ARG A 45 11.92 7.49 3.92
C ARG A 45 11.98 6.76 5.26
N ALA A 46 13.16 6.50 5.81
CA ALA A 46 13.33 5.94 7.15
C ALA A 46 12.77 6.89 8.23
N ARG A 47 13.02 8.20 8.12
CA ARG A 47 12.39 9.20 9.01
C ARG A 47 10.88 9.28 8.82
N ALA A 48 10.38 9.15 7.60
CA ALA A 48 8.95 9.26 7.29
C ALA A 48 8.11 8.12 7.87
N ILE A 49 8.73 6.98 8.23
CA ILE A 49 8.02 5.86 8.87
C ILE A 49 8.09 5.89 10.39
N GLU A 50 8.76 6.89 10.99
CA GLU A 50 8.79 7.05 12.44
C GLU A 50 7.36 7.22 12.98
N GLY A 51 6.99 6.36 13.93
CA GLY A 51 5.66 6.35 14.51
C GLY A 51 4.58 5.65 13.68
N ALA A 52 4.93 5.07 12.52
CA ALA A 52 3.97 4.36 11.68
C ALA A 52 3.74 2.92 12.16
N ASN A 53 2.48 2.48 12.15
CA ASN A 53 2.09 1.09 12.36
C ASN A 53 2.13 0.26 11.07
N LEU A 54 1.92 0.91 9.92
CA LEU A 54 1.77 0.27 8.62
C LEU A 54 2.63 0.99 7.57
N VAL A 55 3.36 0.23 6.74
CA VAL A 55 4.13 0.78 5.62
C VAL A 55 3.74 0.09 4.33
N PHE A 56 3.44 0.88 3.30
CA PHE A 56 3.14 0.40 1.95
C PHE A 56 4.15 0.98 0.95
N ALA A 57 4.95 0.13 0.33
CA ALA A 57 5.85 0.51 -0.76
C ALA A 57 5.12 0.36 -2.11
N THR A 58 4.91 1.49 -2.78
CA THR A 58 4.21 1.58 -4.08
C THR A 58 5.10 2.26 -5.13
N GLY A 59 6.40 1.96 -5.08
CA GLY A 59 7.40 2.52 -5.99
C GLY A 59 7.28 2.00 -7.43
N ALA A 60 8.08 2.57 -8.32
CA ALA A 60 8.23 2.03 -9.67
C ALA A 60 8.88 0.64 -9.64
N ALA A 61 8.64 -0.16 -10.69
CA ALA A 61 9.22 -1.50 -10.82
C ALA A 61 10.76 -1.45 -10.71
N GLY A 62 11.34 -2.36 -9.92
CA GLY A 62 12.78 -2.44 -9.70
C GLY A 62 13.38 -1.33 -8.83
N VAL A 63 12.58 -0.48 -8.19
CA VAL A 63 13.06 0.62 -7.34
C VAL A 63 12.96 0.24 -5.88
N ALA A 64 14.12 0.18 -5.21
CA ALA A 64 14.21 0.06 -3.76
C ALA A 64 13.83 1.38 -3.07
N LEU A 65 13.01 1.28 -2.03
CA LEU A 65 12.50 2.42 -1.28
C LEU A 65 12.93 2.41 0.19
N LEU A 66 12.91 1.25 0.86
CA LEU A 66 13.17 1.18 2.29
C LEU A 66 14.12 0.03 2.61
N ASP A 67 15.22 0.36 3.27
CA ASP A 67 16.25 -0.62 3.66
C ASP A 67 15.78 -1.42 4.88
N GLU A 68 16.27 -2.65 5.02
CA GLU A 68 15.86 -3.55 6.10
C GLU A 68 16.21 -2.97 7.48
N ALA A 69 17.36 -2.30 7.56
CA ALA A 69 17.82 -1.62 8.77
C ALA A 69 16.86 -0.52 9.27
N ALA A 70 16.07 0.09 8.39
CA ALA A 70 15.13 1.15 8.76
C ALA A 70 13.86 0.61 9.44
N TRP A 71 13.49 -0.66 9.21
CA TRP A 71 12.20 -1.18 9.66
C TRP A 71 12.29 -2.39 10.59
N LYS A 72 13.33 -3.21 10.50
CA LYS A 72 13.42 -4.48 11.24
C LYS A 72 13.25 -4.29 12.75
N ASP A 73 13.88 -3.25 13.32
CA ASP A 73 13.87 -2.96 14.76
C ASP A 73 12.82 -1.90 15.14
N HIS A 74 11.98 -1.46 14.21
CA HIS A 74 10.97 -0.42 14.48
C HIS A 74 9.86 -0.99 15.38
N PRO A 75 9.69 -0.49 16.63
CA PRO A 75 8.89 -1.18 17.65
C PRO A 75 7.38 -1.05 17.43
N GLN A 76 6.93 0.04 16.79
CA GLN A 76 5.51 0.30 16.55
C GLN A 76 5.03 -0.25 15.21
N LEU A 77 5.95 -0.66 14.34
CA LEU A 77 5.59 -1.12 13.01
C LEU A 77 5.06 -2.55 13.11
N GLU A 78 3.85 -2.77 12.62
CA GLU A 78 3.11 -4.04 12.73
C GLU A 78 3.03 -4.75 11.38
N LEU A 79 2.91 -3.99 10.29
CA LEU A 79 2.76 -4.55 8.94
C LEU A 79 3.52 -3.75 7.89
N LEU A 80 4.12 -4.47 6.94
CA LEU A 80 4.67 -3.92 5.73
C LEU A 80 4.11 -4.62 4.50
N SER A 81 3.86 -3.86 3.44
CA SER A 81 3.44 -4.40 2.15
C SER A 81 4.22 -3.75 1.02
N ASP A 82 4.72 -4.57 0.10
CA ASP A 82 5.44 -4.12 -1.08
C ASP A 82 4.71 -4.53 -2.36
N ALA A 83 4.33 -3.53 -3.18
CA ALA A 83 3.65 -3.74 -4.44
C ALA A 83 4.60 -4.03 -5.62
N ASN A 84 5.92 -3.98 -5.41
CA ASN A 84 6.90 -4.28 -6.44
C ASN A 84 7.08 -5.80 -6.61
N ALA A 85 6.89 -6.29 -7.83
CA ALA A 85 7.12 -7.69 -8.22
C ALA A 85 8.38 -7.87 -9.10
N THR A 86 9.16 -6.80 -9.29
CA THR A 86 10.36 -6.77 -10.12
C THR A 86 11.58 -6.51 -9.25
N PRO A 87 12.55 -7.44 -9.17
CA PRO A 87 13.80 -7.19 -8.47
C PRO A 87 14.54 -5.97 -9.05
N THR A 88 15.11 -5.07 -8.24
CA THR A 88 15.10 -5.03 -6.76
C THR A 88 13.72 -4.65 -6.20
N LEU A 89 13.30 -5.32 -5.13
CA LEU A 89 12.03 -5.05 -4.45
C LEU A 89 12.04 -3.66 -3.77
N GLY A 90 10.85 -3.14 -3.46
CA GLY A 90 10.66 -1.84 -2.82
C GLY A 90 11.07 -1.84 -1.34
N ILE A 91 10.86 -2.95 -0.63
CA ILE A 91 11.27 -3.09 0.77
C ILE A 91 12.29 -4.23 0.89
N GLU A 92 13.48 -3.91 1.34
CA GLU A 92 14.51 -4.91 1.59
C GLU A 92 14.13 -5.81 2.77
N GLY A 93 14.48 -7.09 2.69
CA GLY A 93 14.14 -8.10 3.71
C GLY A 93 12.77 -8.77 3.53
N ILE A 94 11.91 -8.24 2.65
CA ILE A 94 10.63 -8.87 2.24
C ILE A 94 10.84 -9.74 1.00
N ASP A 95 10.07 -10.81 0.88
CA ASP A 95 9.98 -11.64 -0.32
C ASP A 95 8.69 -11.33 -1.10
N MET A 96 8.75 -11.32 -2.44
CA MET A 96 7.58 -11.04 -3.28
C MET A 96 6.42 -12.04 -3.05
N MET A 97 6.70 -13.24 -2.56
CA MET A 97 5.74 -14.30 -2.24
C MET A 97 5.15 -14.19 -0.83
N ASP A 98 5.68 -13.31 0.02
CA ASP A 98 5.22 -13.18 1.40
C ASP A 98 3.71 -12.87 1.43
N LYS A 99 2.96 -13.70 2.14
CA LYS A 99 1.50 -13.59 2.26
C LYS A 99 1.11 -13.61 3.74
N GLY A 100 1.36 -12.50 4.43
CA GLY A 100 1.19 -12.42 5.88
C GLY A 100 2.27 -13.18 6.64
N ALA A 101 3.45 -13.35 6.04
CA ALA A 101 4.59 -13.99 6.69
C ALA A 101 5.08 -13.14 7.87
N GLN A 102 5.74 -13.77 8.84
CA GLN A 102 6.35 -13.06 9.97
C GLN A 102 7.84 -12.82 9.71
N ARG A 103 8.26 -11.55 9.77
CA ARG A 103 9.67 -11.15 9.67
C ARG A 103 9.96 -10.07 10.70
N HIS A 104 11.00 -10.25 11.51
CA HIS A 104 11.37 -9.31 12.59
C HIS A 104 10.19 -8.90 13.48
N GLY A 105 9.29 -9.85 13.77
CA GLY A 105 8.08 -9.64 14.57
C GLY A 105 6.95 -8.88 13.88
N LYS A 106 6.99 -8.75 12.54
CA LYS A 106 6.05 -7.96 11.73
C LYS A 106 5.42 -8.80 10.65
N THR A 107 4.18 -8.47 10.31
CA THR A 107 3.45 -9.11 9.22
C THR A 107 3.87 -8.50 7.89
N VAL A 108 4.34 -9.30 6.96
CA VAL A 108 4.82 -8.80 5.65
C VAL A 108 4.02 -9.38 4.49
N PHE A 109 3.79 -8.53 3.49
CA PHE A 109 3.14 -8.89 2.23
C PHE A 109 3.98 -8.45 1.03
N GLY A 110 4.33 -9.40 0.17
CA GLY A 110 4.93 -9.14 -1.13
C GLY A 110 3.88 -9.06 -2.24
N ALA A 111 4.29 -8.52 -3.39
CA ALA A 111 3.42 -8.22 -4.52
C ALA A 111 2.70 -9.46 -5.09
N ILE A 112 3.35 -10.64 -5.10
CA ILE A 112 2.72 -11.89 -5.52
C ILE A 112 1.84 -12.45 -4.40
N GLY A 113 2.27 -12.33 -3.14
CA GLY A 113 1.53 -12.79 -1.98
C GLY A 113 0.12 -12.21 -1.88
N PHE A 114 -0.04 -10.88 -2.02
CA PHE A 114 -1.37 -10.26 -2.12
C PHE A 114 -1.92 -10.24 -3.56
N GLY A 115 -1.07 -10.40 -4.57
CA GLY A 115 -1.46 -10.37 -5.99
C GLY A 115 -2.49 -11.42 -6.37
N ALA A 116 -2.47 -12.59 -5.74
CA ALA A 116 -3.49 -13.63 -5.93
C ALA A 116 -4.91 -13.12 -5.59
N LEU A 117 -5.06 -12.39 -4.48
CA LEU A 117 -6.33 -11.74 -4.11
C LEU A 117 -6.73 -10.70 -5.14
N LYS A 118 -5.79 -9.85 -5.59
CA LYS A 118 -6.06 -8.84 -6.63
C LYS A 118 -6.60 -9.47 -7.91
N ILE A 119 -6.04 -10.60 -8.36
CA ILE A 119 -6.50 -11.27 -9.58
C ILE A 119 -7.88 -11.90 -9.37
N ALA A 120 -8.11 -12.55 -8.24
CA ALA A 120 -9.43 -13.11 -7.92
C ALA A 120 -10.50 -12.01 -7.85
N LEU A 121 -10.21 -10.91 -7.16
CA LEU A 121 -11.09 -9.75 -7.03
C LEU A 121 -11.43 -9.13 -8.38
N HIS A 122 -10.42 -8.93 -9.24
CA HIS A 122 -10.63 -8.38 -10.56
C HIS A 122 -11.59 -9.26 -11.38
N ARG A 123 -11.39 -10.58 -11.37
CA ARG A 123 -12.28 -11.52 -12.07
C ARG A 123 -13.70 -11.47 -11.52
N ALA A 124 -13.86 -11.42 -10.19
CA ALA A 124 -15.16 -11.30 -9.55
C ALA A 124 -15.88 -9.99 -9.92
N CYS A 125 -15.14 -8.87 -9.99
CA CYS A 125 -15.68 -7.59 -10.44
C CYS A 125 -16.22 -7.67 -11.87
N ILE A 126 -15.44 -8.23 -12.80
CA ILE A 126 -15.87 -8.41 -14.20
C ILE A 126 -17.10 -9.32 -14.30
N ALA A 127 -17.14 -10.42 -13.54
CA ALA A 127 -18.31 -11.30 -13.54
C ALA A 127 -19.59 -10.57 -13.08
N ARG A 128 -19.51 -9.78 -12.02
CA ARG A 128 -20.64 -9.00 -11.49
C ARG A 128 -21.19 -7.97 -12.48
N MET A 129 -20.36 -7.43 -13.37
CA MET A 129 -20.84 -6.52 -14.42
C MET A 129 -21.82 -7.18 -15.39
N PHE A 130 -21.86 -8.52 -15.46
CA PHE A 130 -22.86 -9.26 -16.25
C PHE A 130 -24.13 -9.62 -15.46
N GLU A 131 -24.14 -9.38 -14.15
CA GLU A 131 -25.28 -9.67 -13.27
C GLU A 131 -26.25 -8.47 -13.16
N GLN A 132 -25.75 -7.25 -13.39
CA GLN A 132 -26.52 -6.00 -13.29
C GLN A 132 -26.06 -5.00 -14.36
N GLN A 133 -27.01 -4.27 -14.97
CA GLN A 133 -26.74 -3.38 -16.12
C GLN A 133 -26.27 -1.97 -15.72
N ASP A 134 -26.49 -1.57 -14.46
CA ASP A 134 -26.22 -0.24 -13.91
C ASP A 134 -25.09 -0.25 -12.87
N LEU A 135 -24.33 -1.34 -12.80
CA LEU A 135 -23.26 -1.51 -11.82
C LEU A 135 -22.06 -0.61 -12.16
N VAL A 136 -21.71 0.28 -11.22
CA VAL A 136 -20.48 1.07 -11.26
C VAL A 136 -19.53 0.51 -10.21
N LEU A 137 -18.33 0.10 -10.64
CA LEU A 137 -17.29 -0.43 -9.77
C LEU A 137 -16.10 0.52 -9.73
N ASP A 138 -15.97 1.28 -8.65
CA ASP A 138 -14.80 2.12 -8.36
C ASP A 138 -14.17 1.71 -7.02
N GLY A 139 -13.21 2.49 -6.51
CA GLY A 139 -12.42 2.16 -5.33
C GLY A 139 -13.25 1.77 -4.11
N GLU A 140 -14.40 2.40 -3.88
CA GLU A 140 -15.31 2.05 -2.78
C GLU A 140 -15.98 0.68 -2.98
N GLU A 141 -16.61 0.44 -4.13
CA GLU A 141 -17.33 -0.81 -4.40
C GLU A 141 -16.37 -1.99 -4.53
N ILE A 142 -15.26 -1.81 -5.25
CA ILE A 142 -14.21 -2.83 -5.40
C ILE A 142 -13.65 -3.21 -4.03
N TYR A 143 -13.44 -2.23 -3.15
CA TYR A 143 -12.95 -2.50 -1.80
C TYR A 143 -13.99 -3.23 -0.94
N ALA A 144 -15.27 -2.86 -1.03
CA ALA A 144 -16.35 -3.57 -0.37
C ALA A 144 -16.41 -5.05 -0.80
N ILE A 145 -16.27 -5.32 -2.11
CA ILE A 145 -16.17 -6.68 -2.65
C ILE A 145 -14.94 -7.39 -2.08
N ALA A 146 -13.77 -6.72 -2.07
CA ALA A 146 -12.54 -7.29 -1.53
C ALA A 146 -12.70 -7.77 -0.10
N LYS A 147 -13.38 -6.99 0.77
CA LYS A 147 -13.65 -7.36 2.17
C LYS A 147 -14.50 -8.63 2.31
N THR A 148 -15.35 -8.95 1.34
CA THR A 148 -16.14 -10.21 1.34
C THR A 148 -15.33 -11.42 0.88
N MET A 149 -14.16 -11.20 0.26
CA MET A 149 -13.30 -12.25 -0.29
C MET A 149 -12.12 -12.60 0.62
N VAL A 150 -11.97 -11.87 1.73
CA VAL A 150 -10.94 -12.09 2.74
C VAL A 150 -11.59 -12.49 4.06
N GLY A 151 -11.14 -13.60 4.62
CA GLY A 151 -11.59 -14.19 5.87
C GLY A 151 -10.54 -15.15 6.38
#